data_AF-A0A969F726-F1
#
_entry.id   AF-A0A969F726-F1
#
_cell.length_a   1.000
_cell.length_b   1.000
_cell.length_c   1.000
_cell.angle_alpha   90.00
_cell.angle_beta   90.00
_cell.angle_gamma   90.00
#
_symmetry.space_group_name_H-M   'P 1'
#
loop_
_entity.id
_entity.type
_entity.pdbx_description
1 polymer ?
#
loop_
_entity_poly.entity_id
_entity_poly.type
_entity_poly.pdbx_seq_one_letter_code
_entity_poly.pdbx_strand_id
1 'polypeptide(L)'
;MIDPLAMDKRRRNFLQRQRATDERAENGTAFWQTQTAGDARYVQRQGGLTDERPAEPLAYEMFFDTTLGQPIWWDGSDWVDATGASA
;
A
#
# COMPACT_ATOMS: atom_id res chain seq x y z
N MET A 1 8.06 -40.45 -13.89
CA MET A 1 8.99 -39.33 -14.14
C MET A 1 8.39 -38.54 -15.29
N ILE A 2 7.75 -37.40 -15.02
CA ILE A 2 6.98 -36.64 -16.02
C ILE A 2 7.92 -35.60 -16.65
N ASP A 3 7.99 -35.62 -17.97
CA ASP A 3 8.83 -34.74 -18.80
C ASP A 3 8.44 -33.25 -18.61
N PRO A 4 9.37 -32.35 -18.24
CA PRO A 4 9.08 -30.93 -18.04
C PRO A 4 8.66 -30.18 -19.31
N LEU A 5 8.79 -30.77 -20.50
CA LEU A 5 8.61 -30.08 -21.78
C LEU A 5 7.19 -30.11 -22.35
N ALA A 6 6.24 -30.82 -21.74
CA ALA A 6 4.83 -30.86 -22.17
C ALA A 6 3.95 -29.79 -21.50
N MET A 7 4.48 -28.59 -21.23
CA MET A 7 3.73 -27.50 -20.58
C MET A 7 3.31 -26.44 -21.62
N ASP A 8 2.01 -26.36 -21.90
CA ASP A 8 1.41 -25.38 -22.82
C ASP A 8 1.86 -23.95 -22.48
N LYS A 9 2.14 -23.15 -23.52
CA LYS A 9 2.67 -21.79 -23.40
C LYS A 9 1.76 -20.90 -22.55
N ARG A 10 0.44 -21.15 -22.56
CA ARG A 10 -0.54 -20.42 -21.74
C ARG A 10 -0.37 -20.72 -20.25
N ARG A 11 -0.09 -21.98 -19.89
CA ARG A 11 0.17 -22.40 -18.50
C ARG A 11 1.53 -21.91 -18.00
N ARG A 12 2.54 -21.85 -18.87
CA ARG A 12 3.85 -21.23 -18.55
C ARG A 12 3.75 -19.73 -18.26
N ASN A 13 3.03 -18.99 -19.10
CA ASN A 13 2.83 -17.55 -18.86
C ASN A 13 2.01 -17.26 -17.60
N PHE A 14 1.01 -18.09 -17.29
CA PHE A 14 0.21 -17.95 -16.07
C PHE A 14 1.04 -18.20 -14.80
N LEU A 15 1.83 -19.28 -14.78
CA LEU A 15 2.69 -19.61 -13.63
C LEU A 15 3.89 -18.66 -13.45
N GLN A 16 4.44 -18.13 -14.54
CA GLN A 16 5.49 -17.09 -14.47
C GLN A 16 4.94 -15.75 -13.95
N ARG A 17 3.70 -15.38 -14.31
CA ARG A 17 3.04 -14.19 -13.76
C ARG A 17 2.73 -14.35 -12.28
N GLN A 18 2.21 -15.52 -11.87
CA GLN A 18 1.94 -15.84 -10.47
C GLN A 18 3.22 -15.76 -9.61
N ARG A 19 4.32 -16.35 -10.09
CA ARG A 19 5.64 -16.26 -9.42
C ARG A 19 6.22 -14.85 -9.40
N ALA A 20 6.05 -14.06 -10.46
CA ALA A 20 6.53 -12.68 -10.49
C ALA A 20 5.75 -11.76 -9.54
N THR A 21 4.46 -12.03 -9.29
CA THR A 21 3.68 -11.35 -8.24
C THR A 21 4.11 -11.77 -6.84
N ASP A 22 4.40 -13.05 -6.63
CA ASP A 22 4.82 -13.57 -5.33
C ASP A 22 6.27 -13.14 -4.99
N GLU A 23 7.21 -13.20 -5.93
CA GLU A 23 8.61 -12.73 -5.76
C GLU A 23 8.71 -11.20 -5.61
N ARG A 24 7.76 -10.43 -6.17
CA ARG A 24 7.68 -8.97 -6.00
C ARG A 24 7.05 -8.58 -4.66
N ALA A 25 6.20 -9.43 -4.09
CA ALA A 25 5.72 -9.30 -2.73
C ALA A 25 6.83 -9.62 -1.72
N GLU A 26 7.72 -10.57 -2.02
CA GLU A 26 8.88 -10.91 -1.18
C GLU A 26 10.00 -9.85 -1.26
N ASN A 27 10.15 -9.14 -2.39
CA ASN A 27 11.17 -8.09 -2.58
C ASN A 27 10.65 -6.64 -2.52
N GLY A 28 9.45 -6.43 -1.95
CA GLY A 28 9.06 -5.14 -1.38
C GLY A 28 9.01 -3.93 -2.32
N THR A 29 8.41 -4.05 -3.51
CA THR A 29 7.97 -2.86 -4.28
C THR A 29 6.50 -3.00 -4.69
N ALA A 30 5.65 -3.01 -3.66
CA ALA A 30 4.25 -2.68 -3.81
C ALA A 30 4.13 -1.23 -4.31
N PHE A 31 3.18 -1.01 -5.22
CA PHE A 31 3.00 0.20 -6.00
C PHE A 31 2.35 1.32 -5.17
N TRP A 32 3.07 1.82 -4.17
CA TRP A 32 2.75 3.05 -3.44
C TRP A 32 3.98 3.95 -3.47
N GLN A 33 3.77 5.22 -3.84
CA GLN A 33 4.82 6.21 -4.07
C GLN A 33 5.86 6.21 -2.94
N THR A 34 7.05 5.71 -3.20
CA THR A 34 8.19 5.88 -2.28
C THR A 34 8.80 7.26 -2.55
N GLN A 35 8.46 8.25 -1.73
CA GLN A 35 9.30 9.44 -1.57
C GLN A 35 10.28 9.18 -0.44
N THR A 36 11.56 9.32 -0.76
CA THR A 36 12.64 8.89 0.10
C THR A 36 13.50 10.10 0.44
N ALA A 37 13.33 10.66 1.64
CA ALA A 37 14.31 11.60 2.19
C ALA A 37 15.51 10.80 2.75
N GLY A 38 16.46 10.44 1.87
CA GLY A 38 17.81 9.97 2.23
C GLY A 38 18.13 8.46 2.10
N ASP A 39 17.31 7.67 1.42
CA ASP A 39 17.20 6.18 1.46
C ASP A 39 16.42 5.59 2.66
N ALA A 40 15.41 6.34 3.13
CA ALA A 40 14.34 5.83 3.99
C ALA A 40 13.06 5.59 3.17
N ARG A 41 12.68 4.31 2.98
CA ARG A 41 11.39 3.93 2.39
C ARG A 41 10.26 4.31 3.35
N TYR A 42 9.78 5.56 3.28
CA TYR A 42 8.51 5.93 3.88
C TYR A 42 7.39 5.25 3.08
N VAL A 43 7.11 3.99 3.41
CA VAL A 43 5.82 3.40 3.06
C VAL A 43 4.81 4.15 3.91
N GLN A 44 4.26 5.23 3.37
CA GLN A 44 3.16 5.93 4.03
C GLN A 44 2.03 4.91 4.20
N ARG A 45 1.80 4.49 5.44
CA ARG A 45 0.72 3.56 5.75
C ARG A 45 -0.57 4.32 5.53
N GLN A 46 -1.35 3.91 4.54
CA GLN A 46 -2.64 4.51 4.20
C GLN A 46 -3.77 4.09 5.16
N GLY A 47 -3.44 3.61 6.37
CA GLY A 47 -4.40 3.22 7.40
C GLY A 47 -3.80 2.54 8.63
N GLY A 48 -4.58 2.49 9.70
CA GLY A 48 -4.17 2.01 11.03
C GLY A 48 -5.14 2.48 12.13
N LEU A 49 -4.75 2.37 13.38
CA LEU A 49 -5.49 2.93 14.52
C LEU A 49 -5.36 4.47 14.57
N THR A 50 -6.17 5.15 15.39
CA THR A 50 -6.06 6.60 15.60
C THR A 50 -4.66 7.02 16.08
N ASP A 51 -4.05 6.24 16.96
CA ASP A 51 -2.70 6.50 17.46
C ASP A 51 -1.60 6.21 16.43
N GLU A 52 -1.95 5.62 15.28
CA GLU A 52 -1.03 5.33 14.18
C GLU A 52 -1.14 6.34 13.02
N ARG A 53 -2.01 7.35 13.14
CA ARG A 53 -2.09 8.46 12.19
C ARG A 53 -0.69 9.09 12.06
N PRO A 54 -0.22 9.43 10.84
CA PRO A 54 1.07 10.09 10.66
C PRO A 54 1.18 11.36 11.50
N ALA A 55 2.31 11.52 12.22
CA ALA A 55 2.59 12.70 13.03
C ALA A 55 2.97 13.93 12.18
N GLU A 56 3.51 13.70 10.99
CA GLU A 56 3.88 14.73 10.00
C GLU A 56 3.18 14.42 8.66
N PRO A 57 1.84 14.54 8.59
CA PRO A 57 1.10 14.25 7.37
C PRO A 57 1.36 15.31 6.29
N LEU A 58 1.40 14.85 5.03
CA LEU A 58 1.38 15.75 3.89
C LEU A 58 -0.01 16.39 3.75
N ALA A 59 -0.07 17.61 3.21
CA ALA A 59 -1.35 18.24 2.89
C ALA A 59 -2.20 17.33 1.98
N TYR A 60 -3.46 17.11 2.38
CA TYR A 60 -4.44 16.26 1.70
C TYR A 60 -4.10 14.76 1.72
N GLU A 61 -3.19 14.33 2.59
CA GLU A 61 -2.92 12.93 2.82
C GLU A 61 -4.17 12.22 3.35
N MET A 62 -4.47 11.06 2.78
CA MET A 62 -5.58 10.21 3.20
C MET A 62 -5.06 9.09 4.11
N PHE A 63 -5.78 8.83 5.19
CA PHE A 63 -5.54 7.71 6.09
C PHE A 63 -6.86 6.98 6.38
N PHE A 64 -6.87 5.65 6.33
CA PHE A 64 -8.01 4.87 6.79
C PHE A 64 -7.88 4.58 8.28
N ASP A 65 -8.62 5.32 9.11
CA ASP A 65 -8.63 5.11 10.56
C ASP A 65 -9.57 3.95 10.91
N THR A 66 -8.99 2.84 11.36
CA THR A 66 -9.68 1.61 11.74
C THR A 66 -10.34 1.70 13.12
N THR A 67 -9.97 2.68 13.95
CA THR A 67 -10.66 2.97 15.21
C THR A 67 -12.00 3.65 14.95
N LEU A 68 -12.04 4.56 13.95
CA LEU A 68 -13.28 5.21 13.49
C LEU A 68 -14.04 4.37 12.45
N GLY A 69 -13.33 3.50 11.73
CA GLY A 69 -13.87 2.68 10.65
C GLY A 69 -14.11 3.46 9.35
N GLN A 70 -13.40 4.58 9.13
CA GLN A 70 -13.63 5.46 7.97
C GLN A 70 -12.33 6.09 7.45
N PRO A 71 -12.29 6.47 6.15
CA PRO A 71 -11.23 7.32 5.63
C PRO A 71 -11.33 8.74 6.20
N ILE A 72 -10.17 9.32 6.47
CA ILE A 72 -9.97 10.69 6.94
C ILE A 72 -8.87 11.35 6.09
N TRP A 73 -8.85 12.68 6.06
CA TRP A 73 -7.90 13.48 5.29
C TRP A 73 -7.24 14.54 6.16
N TRP A 74 -5.95 14.78 5.97
CA TRP A 74 -5.27 15.93 6.57
C TRP A 74 -5.59 17.19 5.76
N ASP A 75 -6.31 18.15 6.35
CA ASP A 75 -6.69 19.39 5.65
C ASP A 75 -5.55 20.43 5.59
N GLY A 76 -4.41 20.13 6.21
CA GLY A 76 -3.28 21.05 6.42
C GLY A 76 -3.13 21.49 7.89
N SER A 77 -4.12 21.21 8.73
CA SER A 77 -4.16 21.60 10.14
C SER A 77 -4.73 20.54 11.08
N ASP A 78 -5.71 19.75 10.62
CA ASP A 78 -6.33 18.68 11.39
C ASP A 78 -6.74 17.51 10.47
N TRP A 79 -7.00 16.36 11.09
CA TRP A 79 -7.63 15.22 10.41
C TRP A 79 -9.14 15.43 10.37
N VAL A 80 -9.70 15.46 9.16
CA VAL A 80 -11.12 15.65 8.92
C VAL A 80 -11.76 14.46 8.23
N ASP A 81 -13.04 14.23 8.50
CA ASP A 81 -13.84 13.25 7.80
C ASP A 81 -14.32 13.76 6.43
N ALA A 82 -15.12 12.95 5.73
CA ALA A 82 -15.66 13.29 4.41
C ALA A 82 -16.62 14.50 4.41
N THR A 83 -17.11 14.93 5.58
CA THR A 83 -17.96 16.12 5.75
C THR A 83 -17.14 17.38 6.06
N GLY A 84 -15.84 17.23 6.35
CA GLY A 84 -14.97 18.32 6.81
C GLY A 84 -15.03 18.57 8.32
N ALA A 85 -15.65 17.67 9.08
CA ALA A 85 -15.64 17.73 10.54
C ALA A 85 -14.37 17.06 11.09
N SER A 86 -13.85 17.54 12.23
CA SER A 86 -12.73 16.89 12.92
C SER A 86 -13.06 15.43 13.23
N ALA A 87 -12.10 14.56 12.96
CA ALA A 87 -12.25 13.11 13.02
C ALA A 87 -11.60 12.47 14.26
#